data_AF-X1F5M4-F1
#
_entry.id   AF-X1F5M4-F1
#
_cell.length_a   1.000
_cell.length_b   1.000
_cell.length_c   1.000
_cell.angle_alpha   90.00
_cell.angle_beta   90.00
_cell.angle_gamma   90.00
#
_symmetry.space_group_name_H-M   'P 1'
#
loop_
_entity.id
_entity.type
_entity.pdbx_description
1 polymer ?
#
loop_
_entity_poly.entity_id
_entity_poly.type
_entity_poly.pdbx_seq_one_letter_code
_entity_poly.pdbx_strand_id
1 'polypeptide(L)'
;VSNTTTGELSTNLRFELDDGTGLISAVKWDVDLDKYNDLNRGDLVDILGRVGFYGDTVQIRYITFIKKVKDPNYILLRDAEIIKKIKSGDIHEIPIDSETDEEFSFDNTSDEIRIDKIFGEDQPSEVDKLKEKIFSIIYEYSQDGNGISLKELQFKLQIPENKLRTYINDLVMESRIYPTEENIYQSY
;
A
#
# COMPACT_ATOMS: atom_id res chain seq x y z
N VAL A 1 -0.81 -42.69 -39.89
CA VAL A 1 -1.80 -42.11 -38.96
C VAL A 1 -1.00 -41.59 -37.78
N SER A 2 -0.61 -40.32 -37.85
CA SER A 2 0.25 -39.70 -36.84
C SER A 2 -0.65 -38.80 -36.00
N ASN A 3 -0.97 -39.25 -34.79
CA ASN A 3 -1.70 -38.46 -33.80
C ASN A 3 -0.78 -37.31 -33.35
N THR A 4 -0.96 -36.13 -33.91
CA THR A 4 -0.50 -34.88 -33.31
C THR A 4 -1.43 -34.53 -32.15
N THR A 5 -0.95 -34.78 -30.93
CA THR A 5 -1.48 -34.18 -29.71
C THR A 5 -1.24 -32.66 -29.81
N THR A 6 -2.22 -31.92 -30.32
CA THR A 6 -2.28 -30.47 -30.13
C THR A 6 -2.41 -30.21 -28.64
N GLY A 7 -1.29 -29.90 -27.98
CA GLY A 7 -1.33 -29.30 -26.66
C GLY A 7 -2.04 -27.96 -26.78
N GLU A 8 -3.21 -27.83 -26.16
CA GLU A 8 -3.88 -26.55 -26.00
C GLU A 8 -2.94 -25.61 -25.24
N LEU A 9 -2.31 -24.69 -25.95
CA LEU A 9 -1.61 -23.56 -25.36
C LEU A 9 -2.67 -22.72 -24.66
N SER A 10 -2.75 -22.80 -23.34
CA SER A 10 -3.64 -21.93 -22.58
C SER A 10 -3.17 -20.49 -22.76
N THR A 11 -3.91 -19.73 -23.54
CA THR A 11 -3.69 -18.30 -23.72
C THR A 11 -4.17 -17.59 -22.47
N ASN A 12 -3.28 -16.79 -21.87
CA ASN A 12 -3.62 -15.91 -20.77
C ASN A 12 -3.45 -14.46 -21.20
N LEU A 13 -4.24 -13.58 -20.59
CA LEU A 13 -4.12 -12.15 -20.72
C LEU A 13 -3.65 -11.61 -19.37
N ARG A 14 -2.47 -10.99 -19.36
CA ARG A 14 -1.88 -10.35 -18.19
C ARG A 14 -1.75 -8.86 -18.44
N PHE A 15 -2.15 -8.07 -17.45
CA PHE A 15 -2.07 -6.61 -17.50
C PHE A 15 -1.93 -6.05 -16.09
N GLU A 16 -1.46 -4.82 -16.03
CA GLU A 16 -1.32 -4.03 -14.82
C GLU A 16 -2.36 -2.91 -14.85
N LEU A 17 -3.00 -2.69 -13.71
CA LEU A 17 -4.04 -1.68 -13.54
C LEU A 17 -3.53 -0.64 -12.56
N ASP A 18 -3.75 0.62 -12.91
CA ASP A 18 -3.44 1.79 -12.09
C ASP A 18 -4.70 2.64 -11.99
N ASP A 19 -5.19 2.87 -10.77
CA ASP A 19 -6.35 3.71 -10.48
C ASP A 19 -5.96 5.04 -9.81
N GLY A 20 -4.65 5.34 -9.72
CA GLY A 20 -4.10 6.49 -9.03
C GLY A 20 -3.84 6.27 -7.54
N THR A 21 -4.31 5.17 -6.96
CA THR A 21 -4.04 4.79 -5.55
C THR A 21 -2.97 3.71 -5.43
N GLY A 22 -2.76 2.91 -6.49
CA GLY A 22 -1.73 1.90 -6.53
C GLY A 22 -1.77 1.08 -7.82
N LEU A 23 -0.85 0.12 -7.92
CA LEU A 23 -0.76 -0.81 -9.04
C LEU A 23 -1.23 -2.21 -8.61
N ILE A 24 -2.08 -2.84 -9.40
CA ILE A 24 -2.47 -4.24 -9.19
C ILE A 24 -2.34 -5.06 -10.46
N SER A 25 -1.76 -6.25 -10.32
CA SER A 25 -1.68 -7.23 -11.40
C SER A 25 -3.01 -7.94 -11.60
N ALA A 26 -3.35 -8.23 -12.85
CA ALA A 26 -4.56 -8.95 -13.19
C ALA A 26 -4.26 -10.02 -14.25
N VAL A 27 -4.78 -11.23 -14.03
CA VAL A 27 -4.56 -12.38 -14.92
C VAL A 27 -5.89 -13.03 -15.25
N LYS A 28 -6.23 -13.04 -16.53
CA LYS A 28 -7.35 -13.81 -17.08
C LYS A 28 -6.81 -15.01 -17.83
N TRP A 29 -7.22 -16.20 -17.40
CA TRP A 29 -6.89 -17.48 -18.04
C TRP A 29 -7.95 -17.87 -19.06
N ASP A 30 -7.57 -18.75 -19.99
CA ASP A 30 -8.46 -19.33 -21.00
C ASP A 30 -9.19 -18.26 -21.81
N VAL A 31 -8.40 -17.39 -22.44
CA VAL A 31 -8.91 -16.19 -23.11
C VAL A 31 -8.85 -16.35 -24.62
N ASP A 32 -10.00 -16.09 -25.24
CA ASP A 32 -10.12 -15.81 -26.67
C ASP A 32 -9.61 -14.38 -26.94
N LEU A 33 -8.39 -14.27 -27.46
CA LEU A 33 -7.68 -12.99 -27.67
C LEU A 33 -8.45 -12.05 -28.60
N ASP A 34 -9.22 -12.58 -29.55
CA ASP A 34 -9.94 -11.77 -30.53
C ASP A 34 -10.97 -10.84 -29.89
N LYS A 35 -11.49 -11.20 -28.71
CA LYS A 35 -12.44 -10.39 -27.93
C LYS A 35 -11.80 -9.21 -27.20
N TYR A 36 -10.48 -9.14 -27.16
CA TYR A 36 -9.72 -8.14 -26.40
C TYR A 36 -8.70 -7.38 -27.25
N ASN A 37 -8.72 -7.58 -28.58
CA ASN A 37 -7.82 -6.90 -29.52
C ASN A 37 -7.99 -5.37 -29.53
N ASP A 38 -9.11 -4.84 -29.03
CA ASP A 38 -9.39 -3.41 -28.93
C ASP A 38 -8.89 -2.76 -27.62
N LEU A 39 -8.40 -3.56 -26.68
CA LEU A 39 -7.79 -3.08 -25.44
C LEU A 39 -6.32 -2.73 -25.67
N ASN A 40 -5.98 -1.49 -25.33
CA ASN A 40 -4.64 -0.94 -25.46
C ASN A 40 -4.17 -0.36 -24.13
N ARG A 41 -2.84 -0.24 -23.97
CA ARG A 41 -2.27 0.44 -22.81
C ARG A 41 -2.77 1.89 -22.76
N GLY A 42 -3.24 2.31 -21.58
CA GLY A 42 -3.82 3.62 -21.35
C GLY A 42 -5.34 3.68 -21.53
N ASP A 43 -5.98 2.58 -21.95
CA ASP A 43 -7.44 2.51 -21.94
C ASP A 43 -7.98 2.42 -20.52
N LEU A 44 -9.04 3.18 -20.25
CA LEU A 44 -9.82 3.04 -19.03
C LEU A 44 -10.71 1.80 -19.12
N VAL A 45 -10.65 0.94 -18.11
CA VAL A 45 -11.36 -0.34 -18.08
C VAL A 45 -12.08 -0.55 -16.75
N ASP A 46 -13.22 -1.24 -16.82
CA ASP A 46 -13.95 -1.76 -15.66
C ASP A 46 -13.78 -3.28 -15.62
N ILE A 47 -13.38 -3.80 -14.46
CA ILE A 47 -12.95 -5.18 -14.30
C ILE A 47 -13.65 -5.78 -13.10
N LEU A 48 -14.17 -6.99 -13.29
CA LEU A 48 -14.75 -7.79 -12.22
C LEU A 48 -14.00 -9.12 -12.10
N GLY A 49 -13.43 -9.37 -10.94
CA GLY A 49 -12.76 -10.62 -10.60
C GLY A 49 -12.70 -10.82 -9.09
N ARG A 50 -11.92 -11.81 -8.65
CA ARG A 50 -11.63 -12.08 -7.24
C ARG A 50 -10.23 -11.57 -6.90
N VAL A 51 -10.09 -10.93 -5.75
CA VAL A 51 -8.77 -10.62 -5.19
C VAL A 51 -8.17 -11.92 -4.65
N GLY A 52 -6.89 -12.16 -4.90
CA GLY A 52 -6.13 -13.28 -4.35
C GLY A 52 -4.62 -13.06 -4.51
N PHE A 53 -3.81 -14.06 -4.18
CA PHE A 53 -2.36 -13.92 -4.09
C PHE A 53 -1.62 -14.90 -5.02
N TYR A 54 -0.63 -14.44 -5.78
CA TYR A 54 0.35 -15.30 -6.47
C TYR A 54 1.72 -15.14 -5.84
N GLY A 55 2.14 -16.12 -5.04
CA GLY A 55 3.23 -15.88 -4.07
C GLY A 55 2.85 -14.69 -3.20
N ASP A 56 3.74 -13.71 -3.12
CA ASP A 56 3.58 -12.54 -2.26
C ASP A 56 2.85 -11.37 -2.92
N THR A 57 2.40 -11.53 -4.17
CA THR A 57 1.78 -10.44 -4.95
C THR A 57 0.26 -10.56 -4.99
N VAL A 58 -0.42 -9.51 -4.54
CA VAL A 58 -1.87 -9.35 -4.70
C VAL A 58 -2.20 -9.23 -6.19
N GLN A 59 -3.18 -10.01 -6.65
CA GLN A 59 -3.64 -9.96 -8.02
C GLN A 59 -5.15 -10.20 -8.14
N ILE A 60 -5.74 -9.65 -9.20
CA ILE A 60 -7.10 -9.98 -9.61
C ILE A 60 -7.08 -11.29 -10.41
N ARG A 61 -7.77 -12.31 -9.89
CA ARG A 61 -7.95 -13.65 -10.45
C ARG A 61 -9.38 -13.87 -10.87
N TYR A 62 -9.62 -14.98 -11.58
CA TYR A 62 -10.97 -15.43 -11.96
C TYR A 62 -11.80 -14.29 -12.58
N ILE A 63 -11.18 -13.54 -13.49
CA ILE A 63 -11.78 -12.34 -14.07
C ILE A 63 -12.98 -12.74 -14.92
N THR A 64 -14.16 -12.31 -14.48
CA THR A 64 -15.45 -12.54 -15.13
C THR A 64 -15.55 -11.71 -16.41
N PHE A 65 -15.23 -10.42 -16.33
CA PHE A 65 -15.20 -9.55 -17.51
C PHE A 65 -14.19 -8.42 -17.36
N ILE A 66 -13.80 -7.88 -18.51
CA ILE A 66 -13.03 -6.65 -18.69
C ILE A 66 -13.80 -5.85 -19.73
N LYS A 67 -14.16 -4.60 -19.42
CA LYS A 67 -14.94 -3.74 -20.30
C LYS A 67 -14.27 -2.39 -20.44
N LYS A 68 -14.01 -1.96 -21.67
CA LYS A 68 -13.55 -0.60 -21.95
C LYS A 68 -14.62 0.42 -21.54
N VAL A 69 -14.22 1.39 -20.73
CA VAL A 69 -15.07 2.50 -20.31
C VAL A 69 -15.06 3.55 -21.41
N LYS A 70 -16.26 3.92 -21.90
CA LYS A 70 -16.41 4.85 -23.04
C LYS A 70 -16.47 6.30 -22.61
N ASP A 71 -17.06 6.59 -21.45
CA ASP A 71 -17.19 7.93 -20.90
C ASP A 71 -16.33 8.02 -19.63
N PRO A 72 -15.27 8.83 -19.60
CA PRO A 72 -14.37 8.94 -18.46
C PRO A 72 -15.05 9.54 -17.22
N ASN A 73 -16.19 10.23 -17.36
CA ASN A 73 -16.92 10.77 -16.20
C ASN A 73 -17.41 9.68 -15.24
N TYR A 74 -17.46 8.42 -15.67
CA TYR A 74 -17.76 7.29 -14.79
C TYR A 74 -16.73 7.08 -13.68
N ILE A 75 -15.50 7.62 -13.82
CA ILE A 75 -14.50 7.60 -12.73
C ILE A 75 -15.05 8.37 -11.53
N LEU A 76 -15.56 9.59 -11.75
CA LEU A 76 -16.07 10.44 -10.67
C LEU A 76 -17.23 9.78 -9.93
N LEU A 77 -18.12 9.11 -10.67
CA LEU A 77 -19.22 8.35 -10.07
C LEU A 77 -18.68 7.20 -9.22
N ARG A 78 -17.69 6.44 -9.74
CA ARG A 78 -17.10 5.32 -9.03
C ARG A 78 -16.41 5.76 -7.73
N ASP A 79 -15.66 6.86 -7.77
CA ASP A 79 -15.00 7.42 -6.58
C ASP A 79 -16.03 7.82 -5.52
N ALA A 80 -17.11 8.48 -5.94
CA ALA A 80 -18.20 8.85 -5.04
C ALA A 80 -18.90 7.62 -4.41
N GLU A 81 -19.10 6.55 -5.19
CA GLU A 81 -19.65 5.28 -4.68
C GLU A 81 -18.73 4.61 -3.66
N ILE A 82 -17.42 4.57 -3.93
CA ILE A 82 -16.41 4.01 -3.03
C ILE A 82 -16.40 4.81 -1.71
N ILE A 83 -16.30 6.13 -1.78
CA ILE A 83 -16.33 7.01 -0.60
C ILE A 83 -17.61 6.79 0.20
N LYS A 84 -18.76 6.67 -0.46
CA LYS A 84 -20.04 6.43 0.20
C LYS A 84 -20.04 5.10 0.97
N LYS A 85 -19.54 4.02 0.37
CA LYS A 85 -19.45 2.69 1.02
C LYS A 85 -18.50 2.68 2.22
N ILE A 86 -17.36 3.36 2.09
CA ILE A 86 -16.40 3.51 3.19
C ILE A 86 -17.07 4.26 4.35
N LYS A 87 -17.75 5.38 4.05
CA LYS A 87 -18.46 6.18 5.07
C LYS A 87 -19.63 5.44 5.72
N SER A 88 -20.30 4.52 5.02
CA SER A 88 -21.38 3.71 5.60
C SER A 88 -20.87 2.55 6.47
N GLY A 89 -19.57 2.26 6.43
CA GLY A 89 -18.99 1.13 7.17
C GLY A 89 -19.24 -0.24 6.52
N ASP A 90 -19.67 -0.30 5.25
CA ASP A 90 -19.83 -1.55 4.49
C ASP A 90 -18.47 -2.11 4.01
N ILE A 91 -17.50 -2.18 4.92
CA ILE A 91 -16.16 -2.68 4.64
C ILE A 91 -16.16 -4.19 4.90
N HIS A 92 -15.81 -4.96 3.87
CA HIS A 92 -15.66 -6.40 3.98
C HIS A 92 -14.17 -6.71 4.10
N GLU A 93 -13.80 -7.54 5.08
CA GLU A 93 -12.45 -8.07 5.16
C GLU A 93 -12.15 -8.94 3.92
N ILE A 94 -10.93 -8.84 3.41
CA ILE A 94 -10.47 -9.72 2.33
C ILE A 94 -10.35 -11.12 2.94
N PRO A 95 -11.04 -12.14 2.41
CA PRO A 95 -10.86 -13.50 2.90
C PRO A 95 -9.41 -13.92 2.67
N ILE A 96 -8.69 -14.18 3.75
CA ILE A 96 -7.33 -14.72 3.73
C ILE A 96 -7.47 -16.22 3.49
N ASP A 97 -7.07 -16.70 2.32
CA ASP A 97 -6.98 -18.14 2.07
C ASP A 97 -5.86 -18.70 2.97
N SER A 98 -6.24 -19.50 3.98
CA SER A 98 -5.39 -19.99 5.08
C SER A 98 -4.36 -21.04 4.69
N GLU A 99 -3.97 -21.15 3.41
CA GLU A 99 -3.01 -22.14 2.92
C GLU A 99 -1.61 -21.56 2.69
N THR A 100 -1.35 -20.32 3.10
CA THR A 100 0.01 -19.73 3.02
C THR A 100 0.28 -18.87 4.24
N ASP A 101 0.30 -19.52 5.41
CA ASP A 101 0.84 -18.98 6.65
C ASP A 101 2.38 -18.97 6.59
N GLU A 102 2.94 -18.01 5.87
CA GLU A 102 4.22 -17.41 6.25
C GLU A 102 3.94 -15.91 6.42
N GLU A 103 4.19 -15.40 7.63
CA GLU A 103 4.06 -14.02 8.09
C GLU A 103 4.11 -12.96 6.96
N PHE A 104 2.95 -12.65 6.38
CA PHE A 104 2.79 -11.42 5.61
C PHE A 104 2.72 -10.27 6.61
N SER A 105 3.88 -9.71 6.95
CA SER A 105 3.94 -8.34 7.44
C SER A 105 3.49 -7.45 6.28
N PHE A 106 2.19 -7.18 6.22
CA PHE A 106 1.75 -5.92 5.64
C PHE A 106 2.44 -4.85 6.48
N ASP A 107 3.54 -4.31 5.96
CA ASP A 107 4.11 -3.09 6.48
C ASP A 107 3.01 -2.05 6.29
N ASN A 108 2.27 -1.84 7.37
CA ASN A 108 1.09 -0.99 7.43
C ASN A 108 1.56 0.47 7.48
N THR A 109 2.41 0.84 6.52
CA THR A 109 2.75 2.21 6.15
C THR A 109 1.77 2.66 5.08
N SER A 110 0.48 2.43 5.31
CA SER A 110 -0.53 3.36 4.83
C SER A 110 -0.79 4.27 6.01
N ASP A 111 -0.06 5.39 6.04
CA ASP A 111 -0.56 6.55 6.76
C ASP A 111 -2.00 6.75 6.28
N GLU A 112 -2.97 6.50 7.15
CA GLU A 112 -4.35 6.86 6.92
C GLU A 112 -4.33 8.33 6.48
N ILE A 113 -4.62 8.60 5.21
CA ILE A 113 -4.90 9.95 4.75
C ILE A 113 -6.20 10.36 5.47
N ARG A 114 -6.05 10.92 6.66
CA ARG A 114 -7.15 11.47 7.45
C ARG A 114 -7.68 12.66 6.67
N ILE A 115 -8.75 12.43 5.92
CA ILE A 115 -9.47 13.45 5.13
C ILE A 115 -9.89 14.64 6.01
N ASP A 116 -10.06 14.39 7.32
CA ASP A 116 -10.31 15.43 8.33
C ASP A 116 -9.20 16.50 8.42
N LYS A 117 -7.96 16.20 7.99
CA LYS A 117 -6.84 17.16 7.89
C LYS A 117 -6.87 18.03 6.63
N ILE A 118 -7.61 17.64 5.58
CA ILE A 118 -7.63 18.40 4.31
C ILE A 118 -8.60 19.60 4.40
N PHE A 119 -9.59 19.53 5.29
CA PHE A 119 -10.63 20.56 5.43
C PHE A 119 -10.89 21.02 6.88
N GLY A 120 -10.05 20.64 7.85
CA GLY A 120 -10.19 20.99 9.26
C GLY A 120 -8.98 21.77 9.80
N GLU A 121 -9.25 22.76 10.67
CA GLU A 121 -8.24 23.64 11.29
C GLU A 121 -7.05 22.88 11.90
N ASP A 122 -5.85 23.45 11.75
CA ASP A 122 -4.54 22.96 12.20
C ASP A 122 -4.52 22.47 13.65
N GLN A 123 -4.90 21.23 13.87
CA GLN A 123 -4.62 20.50 15.11
C GLN A 123 -3.58 19.41 14.78
N PRO A 124 -2.39 19.45 15.41
CA PRO A 124 -1.34 18.45 15.15
C PRO A 124 -1.88 17.05 15.46
N SER A 125 -1.71 16.10 14.54
CA SER A 125 -2.18 14.73 14.80
C SER A 125 -1.43 14.12 15.98
N GLU A 126 -1.98 13.06 16.54
CA GLU A 126 -1.26 12.26 17.54
C GLU A 126 0.07 11.71 17.02
N VAL A 127 0.15 11.43 15.72
CA VAL A 127 1.38 11.03 15.02
C VAL A 127 2.40 12.18 15.03
N ASP A 128 1.96 13.40 14.69
CA ASP A 128 2.81 14.60 14.72
C ASP A 128 3.30 14.86 16.16
N LYS A 129 2.43 14.74 17.17
CA LYS A 129 2.80 14.89 18.59
C LYS A 129 3.84 13.86 19.04
N LEU A 130 3.71 12.61 18.60
CA LEU A 130 4.64 11.54 18.96
C LEU A 130 6.01 11.76 18.31
N LYS A 131 6.02 12.18 17.05
CA LYS A 131 7.23 12.53 16.30
C LYS A 131 7.96 13.72 16.92
N GLU A 132 7.23 14.77 17.31
CA GLU A 132 7.80 15.91 18.04
C GLU A 132 8.37 15.51 19.41
N LYS A 133 7.72 14.56 20.11
CA LYS A 133 8.21 14.04 21.39
C LYS A 133 9.51 13.24 21.20
N ILE A 134 9.60 12.41 20.17
CA ILE A 134 10.82 11.66 19.83
C ILE A 134 11.95 12.65 19.51
N PHE A 135 11.68 13.63 18.66
CA PHE A 135 12.64 14.67 18.31
C PHE A 135 13.15 15.44 19.53
N SER A 136 12.24 15.86 20.43
CA SER A 136 12.61 16.60 21.65
C SER A 136 13.60 15.83 22.51
N ILE A 137 13.41 14.51 22.68
CA ILE A 137 14.32 13.67 23.46
C ILE A 137 15.69 13.57 22.77
N ILE A 138 15.71 13.37 21.45
CA ILE A 138 16.97 13.31 20.69
C ILE A 138 17.71 14.65 20.77
N TYR A 139 16.99 15.76 20.64
CA TYR A 139 17.54 17.11 20.72
C TYR A 139 18.15 17.41 22.09
N GLU A 140 17.47 17.03 23.18
CA GLU A 140 17.98 17.18 24.55
C GLU A 140 19.31 16.43 24.73
N TYR A 141 19.42 15.21 24.23
CA TYR A 141 20.65 14.41 24.35
C TYR A 141 21.77 14.96 23.48
N SER A 142 21.43 15.50 22.31
CA SER A 142 22.38 16.06 21.36
C SER A 142 23.06 17.34 21.85
N GLN A 143 22.48 18.04 22.85
CA GLN A 143 23.08 19.26 23.42
C GLN A 143 24.47 19.02 24.03
N ASP A 144 24.69 17.85 24.62
CA ASP A 144 25.98 17.48 25.23
C ASP A 144 26.94 16.83 24.22
N GLY A 145 26.60 16.85 22.92
CA GLY A 145 27.35 16.21 21.84
C GLY A 145 27.27 14.68 21.85
N ASN A 146 26.45 14.10 22.73
CA ASN A 146 26.22 12.67 22.84
C ASN A 146 24.91 12.32 22.14
N GLY A 147 24.90 11.25 21.35
CA GLY A 147 23.65 10.77 20.75
C GLY A 147 22.84 9.94 21.74
N ILE A 148 21.57 9.70 21.42
CA ILE A 148 20.74 8.75 22.16
C ILE A 148 20.64 7.44 21.40
N SER A 149 20.78 6.32 22.11
CA SER A 149 20.64 4.99 21.51
C SER A 149 19.17 4.62 21.27
N LEU A 150 18.91 3.79 20.26
CA LEU A 150 17.58 3.27 19.97
C LEU A 150 16.95 2.55 21.17
N LYS A 151 17.76 1.77 21.91
CA LYS A 151 17.32 1.03 23.11
C LYS A 151 16.91 1.97 24.24
N GLU A 152 17.63 3.08 24.41
CA GLU A 152 17.30 4.08 25.43
C GLU A 152 16.03 4.87 25.06
N LEU A 153 15.87 5.23 23.78
CA LEU A 153 14.63 5.81 23.25
C LEU A 153 13.44 4.85 23.47
N GLN A 154 13.62 3.57 23.16
CA GLN A 154 12.61 2.54 23.34
C GLN A 154 12.17 2.42 24.80
N PHE A 155 13.13 2.39 25.73
CA PHE A 155 12.87 2.31 27.16
C PHE A 155 12.09 3.53 27.68
N LYS A 156 12.45 4.74 27.23
CA LYS A 156 11.80 5.98 27.67
C LYS A 156 10.39 6.15 27.13
N LEU A 157 10.16 5.73 25.89
CA LEU A 157 8.89 5.96 25.20
C LEU A 157 7.92 4.78 25.32
N GLN A 158 8.41 3.60 25.72
CA GLN A 158 7.63 2.35 25.79
C GLN A 158 6.95 2.00 24.46
N ILE A 159 7.62 2.30 23.34
CA ILE A 159 7.14 2.04 21.98
C ILE A 159 7.83 0.78 21.44
N PRO A 160 7.13 -0.09 20.68
CA PRO A 160 7.75 -1.17 19.93
C PRO A 160 8.90 -0.70 19.01
N GLU A 161 9.98 -1.48 18.91
CA GLU A 161 11.18 -1.09 18.14
C GLU A 161 10.85 -0.81 16.67
N ASN A 162 9.98 -1.62 16.06
CA ASN A 162 9.55 -1.44 14.67
C ASN A 162 8.91 -0.07 14.44
N LYS A 163 7.96 0.34 15.30
CA LYS A 163 7.32 1.66 15.20
C LYS A 163 8.30 2.80 15.46
N LEU A 164 9.22 2.63 16.41
CA LEU A 164 10.24 3.64 16.70
C LEU A 164 11.19 3.85 15.52
N ARG A 165 11.59 2.77 14.83
CA ARG A 165 12.42 2.83 13.62
C ARG A 165 11.74 3.60 12.49
N THR A 166 10.44 3.43 12.30
CA THR A 166 9.67 4.20 11.31
C THR A 166 9.77 5.71 11.59
N TYR A 167 9.44 6.15 12.81
CA TYR A 167 9.51 7.58 13.16
C TYR A 167 10.91 8.18 13.06
N ILE A 168 11.94 7.41 13.43
CA ILE A 168 13.33 7.82 13.31
C ILE A 168 13.71 7.98 11.83
N ASN A 169 13.34 7.01 10.98
CA ASN A 169 13.60 7.10 9.54
C ASN A 169 12.94 8.36 8.95
N ASP A 170 11.71 8.67 9.34
CA ASP A 170 11.04 9.88 8.86
C ASP A 170 11.77 11.15 9.32
N LEU A 171 12.20 11.22 10.58
CA LEU A 171 12.97 12.35 11.11
C LEU A 171 14.34 12.50 10.44
N VAL A 172 14.97 11.39 10.02
CA VAL A 172 16.21 11.40 9.23
C VAL A 172 15.94 11.93 7.83
N MET A 173 14.88 11.46 7.17
CA MET A 173 14.48 11.95 5.83
C MET A 173 14.12 13.44 5.85
N GLU A 174 13.51 13.92 6.94
CA GLU A 174 13.23 15.35 7.18
C GLU A 174 14.48 16.18 7.51
N SER A 175 15.67 15.57 7.57
CA SER A 175 16.91 16.24 7.96
C SER A 175 16.84 16.92 9.33
N ARG A 176 16.07 16.35 10.27
CA ARG A 176 15.98 16.83 11.66
C ARG A 176 16.98 16.13 12.57
N ILE A 177 17.28 14.87 12.27
CA ILE A 177 18.24 14.05 12.98
C ILE A 177 19.15 13.30 12.00
N TYR A 178 20.28 12.80 12.48
CA TYR A 178 21.21 11.98 11.74
C TYR A 178 21.77 10.84 12.62
N PRO A 179 22.11 9.69 12.01
CA PRO A 179 22.81 8.63 12.71
C PRO A 179 24.30 8.98 12.88
N THR A 180 24.84 8.79 14.08
CA THR A 180 26.28 8.97 14.35
C THR A 180 27.04 7.65 14.41
N GLU A 181 26.45 6.67 15.08
CA GLU A 181 26.95 5.30 15.18
C GLU A 181 25.77 4.34 14.99
N GLU A 182 26.06 3.04 14.98
CA GLU A 182 25.03 2.02 14.82
C GLU A 182 23.98 2.13 15.94
N ASN A 183 22.74 2.47 15.57
CA ASN A 183 21.61 2.71 16.47
C ASN A 183 21.79 3.89 17.44
N ILE A 184 22.64 4.88 17.13
CA ILE A 184 22.79 6.14 17.90
C ILE A 184 22.42 7.32 17.00
N TYR A 185 21.55 8.20 17.51
CA TYR A 185 21.00 9.33 16.75
C TYR A 185 21.26 10.66 17.45
N GLN A 186 21.55 11.69 16.65
CA GLN A 186 21.71 13.08 17.08
C GLN A 186 20.85 14.02 16.24
N SER A 187 20.42 15.16 16.78
CA SER A 187 19.80 16.23 16.00
C SER A 187 20.86 17.09 15.31
N TYR A 188 20.53 17.63 14.15
CA TYR A 188 21.33 18.70 13.52
C TYR A 188 21.40 19.96 14.39
#